data_AF-A0A1B1UCG2-F1
#
_entry.id   AF-A0A1B1UCG2-F1
#
_cell.length_a   1.000
_cell.length_b   1.000
_cell.length_c   1.000
_cell.angle_alpha   90.00
_cell.angle_beta   90.00
_cell.angle_gamma   90.00
#
_symmetry.space_group_name_H-M   'P 1'
#
loop_
_entity.id
_entity.type
_entity.pdbx_description
1 polymer ?
#
loop_
_entity_poly.entity_id
_entity_poly.type
_entity_poly.pdbx_seq_one_letter_code
_entity_poly.pdbx_strand_id
1 'polypeptide(L)'
;MSLRSRLLIALSTTVLGSTAASAALVTVTSYEMNNGNGLTQNGNYNYFDTSYSVPTYANTNGSSLVVPSNGAPKEALLTGGTGKLTDNIIPAQNYSFVPQDYVGWKYQDPTIIFNLEAGKSVSTITLYVASSYAGSLGFMGLVGQPASVDVSITTPGNSTFTPSYTTTFTDYLGDKYNGTEVITLTFDSPIVSSDTFSLTLNRGPLLLDGINYYNNHVAGYGCDAAGCFLDNVNDFKNSAYIPNLEPWILLSEVQFTAAVPEPSTWAMMIIGFAGLGFGMYRRNARRVPATA
;
A
#
# COMPACT_ATOMS: atom_id res chain seq x y z
N MET A 1 74.98 12.64 -12.77
CA MET A 1 74.02 12.93 -11.68
C MET A 1 72.64 13.09 -12.28
N SER A 2 71.77 12.08 -12.12
CA SER A 2 70.50 11.96 -12.83
C SER A 2 69.33 12.58 -12.07
N LEU A 3 68.66 13.58 -12.66
CA LEU A 3 67.31 13.98 -12.29
C LEU A 3 66.31 12.96 -12.84
N ARG A 4 65.98 11.94 -12.04
CA ARG A 4 64.82 11.07 -12.27
C ARG A 4 64.00 11.02 -10.99
N SER A 5 63.16 12.03 -10.77
CA SER A 5 62.19 11.96 -9.67
C SER A 5 61.12 13.02 -9.88
N ARG A 6 60.13 12.78 -10.77
CA ARG A 6 58.79 13.39 -10.78
C ARG A 6 57.85 12.63 -11.72
N LEU A 7 57.47 11.41 -11.37
CA LEU A 7 56.25 10.81 -11.93
C LEU A 7 55.68 9.75 -10.97
N LEU A 8 55.44 10.14 -9.73
CA LEU A 8 54.45 9.46 -8.88
C LEU A 8 53.09 9.99 -9.30
N ILE A 9 52.48 9.35 -10.29
CA ILE A 9 51.05 9.48 -10.56
C ILE A 9 50.37 8.88 -9.34
N ALA A 10 49.80 9.75 -8.50
CA ALA A 10 48.89 9.36 -7.43
C ALA A 10 47.70 8.65 -8.08
N LEU A 11 47.78 7.32 -8.16
CA LEU A 11 46.63 6.46 -8.39
C LEU A 11 45.85 6.41 -7.07
N SER A 12 45.20 7.53 -6.72
CA SER A 12 44.14 7.51 -5.72
C SER A 12 42.98 6.75 -6.35
N THR A 13 42.99 5.44 -6.20
CA THR A 13 41.80 4.61 -6.25
C THR A 13 40.90 5.05 -5.11
N THR A 14 40.10 6.09 -5.34
CA THR A 14 38.83 6.24 -4.65
C THR A 14 37.98 5.05 -5.05
N VAL A 15 38.06 3.98 -4.26
CA VAL A 15 37.00 2.99 -4.17
C VAL A 15 35.80 3.74 -3.62
N LEU A 16 35.07 4.42 -4.51
CA LEU A 16 33.70 4.81 -4.25
C LEU A 16 32.97 3.49 -4.06
N GLY A 17 32.76 3.10 -2.81
CA GLY A 17 31.91 1.99 -2.47
C GLY A 17 30.58 2.21 -3.17
N SER A 18 30.28 1.41 -4.18
CA SER A 18 28.96 1.34 -4.77
C SER A 18 28.04 0.73 -3.72
N THR A 19 27.57 1.56 -2.79
CA THR A 19 26.46 1.17 -1.93
C THR A 19 25.32 0.85 -2.88
N ALA A 20 24.78 -0.37 -2.81
CA ALA A 20 23.58 -0.71 -3.55
C ALA A 20 22.54 0.39 -3.29
N ALA A 21 22.00 0.98 -4.36
CA ALA A 21 20.93 1.95 -4.21
C ALA A 21 19.76 1.23 -3.51
N SER A 22 19.40 1.68 -2.32
CA SER A 22 18.22 1.18 -1.64
C SER A 22 17.00 1.71 -2.37
N ALA A 23 16.00 0.86 -2.57
CA ALA A 23 14.70 1.30 -3.07
C ALA A 23 14.09 2.27 -2.05
N ALA A 24 13.75 3.49 -2.48
CA ALA A 24 13.10 4.48 -1.64
C ALA A 24 11.57 4.40 -1.79
N LEU A 25 10.83 4.83 -0.77
CA LEU A 25 9.38 4.99 -0.90
C LEU A 25 9.06 6.13 -1.87
N VAL A 26 8.07 5.91 -2.72
CA VAL A 26 7.49 6.93 -3.60
C VAL A 26 6.39 7.63 -2.82
N THR A 27 6.50 8.96 -2.73
CA THR A 27 5.51 9.80 -2.04
C THR A 27 4.15 9.68 -2.73
N VAL A 28 3.09 9.43 -1.95
CA VAL A 28 1.71 9.62 -2.41
C VAL A 28 1.33 11.08 -2.22
N THR A 29 0.90 11.73 -3.30
CA THR A 29 0.48 13.14 -3.28
C THR A 29 -1.00 13.31 -2.93
N SER A 30 -1.82 12.34 -3.33
CA SER A 30 -3.20 12.20 -2.89
C SER A 30 -3.72 10.79 -3.20
N TYR A 31 -4.82 10.40 -2.57
CA TYR A 31 -5.61 9.27 -3.01
C TYR A 31 -7.11 9.55 -2.93
N GLU A 32 -7.89 8.81 -3.70
CA GLU A 32 -9.34 8.92 -3.74
C GLU A 32 -9.97 7.58 -3.37
N MET A 33 -10.99 7.64 -2.52
CA MET A 33 -11.78 6.47 -2.13
C MET A 33 -13.10 6.92 -1.53
N ASN A 34 -14.09 6.04 -1.53
CA ASN A 34 -15.20 6.24 -0.60
C ASN A 34 -14.67 5.99 0.81
N ASN A 35 -14.97 6.89 1.76
CA ASN A 35 -14.52 6.75 3.14
C ASN A 35 -14.94 5.39 3.72
N GLY A 36 -14.23 4.95 4.74
CA GLY A 36 -14.59 3.75 5.49
C GLY A 36 -15.98 3.88 6.14
N ASN A 37 -16.52 2.74 6.57
CA ASN A 37 -17.86 2.64 7.12
C ASN A 37 -17.90 1.94 8.49
N GLY A 38 -18.99 2.19 9.20
CA GLY A 38 -19.33 1.58 10.48
C GLY A 38 -18.46 1.98 11.70
N LEU A 39 -18.90 1.47 12.84
CA LEU A 39 -18.35 1.74 14.17
C LEU A 39 -17.81 0.45 14.79
N THR A 40 -16.86 0.59 15.72
CA THR A 40 -16.50 -0.48 16.65
C THR A 40 -17.69 -0.90 17.50
N GLN A 41 -17.65 -2.13 18.05
CA GLN A 41 -18.76 -2.75 18.80
C GLN A 41 -19.31 -1.89 19.94
N ASN A 42 -18.48 -1.04 20.56
CA ASN A 42 -18.88 -0.15 21.65
C ASN A 42 -19.19 1.29 21.20
N GLY A 43 -19.18 1.58 19.90
CA GLY A 43 -19.47 2.89 19.32
C GLY A 43 -18.40 3.97 19.52
N ASN A 44 -17.35 3.70 20.31
CA ASN A 44 -16.34 4.69 20.69
C ASN A 44 -15.38 5.08 19.56
N TYR A 45 -15.18 4.18 18.60
CA TYR A 45 -14.30 4.40 17.44
C TYR A 45 -15.02 4.04 16.15
N ASN A 46 -14.58 4.65 15.05
CA ASN A 46 -15.01 4.36 13.69
C ASN A 46 -13.82 3.86 12.86
N TYR A 47 -14.12 3.22 11.73
CA TYR A 47 -13.11 2.83 10.74
C TYR A 47 -13.05 3.81 9.57
N PHE A 48 -13.25 5.10 9.85
CA PHE A 48 -13.17 6.16 8.84
C PHE A 48 -11.74 6.64 8.73
N ASP A 49 -11.42 7.27 7.61
CA ASP A 49 -10.18 8.01 7.42
C ASP A 49 -10.30 9.42 8.01
N THR A 50 -10.34 9.48 9.34
CA THR A 50 -10.55 10.73 10.09
C THR A 50 -9.37 11.71 10.00
N SER A 51 -8.18 11.23 9.60
CA SER A 51 -6.99 12.06 9.41
C SER A 51 -6.83 12.58 7.99
N TYR A 52 -7.81 12.32 7.10
CA TYR A 52 -7.75 12.74 5.73
C TYR A 52 -7.62 14.27 5.61
N SER A 53 -6.59 14.72 4.90
CA SER A 53 -6.09 16.11 4.92
C SER A 53 -7.01 17.10 4.23
N VAL A 54 -7.90 16.63 3.36
CA VAL A 54 -9.04 17.40 2.83
C VAL A 54 -10.27 16.97 3.62
N PRO A 55 -10.62 17.63 4.74
CA PRO A 55 -11.49 17.06 5.78
C PRO A 55 -12.96 16.92 5.37
N THR A 56 -13.33 17.36 4.17
CA THR A 56 -14.66 17.14 3.58
C THR A 56 -14.90 15.62 3.54
N TYR A 57 -15.89 15.17 4.31
CA TYR A 57 -16.27 13.77 4.51
C TYR A 57 -15.31 12.88 5.34
N ALA A 58 -14.21 13.39 5.89
CA ALA A 58 -13.28 12.62 6.74
C ALA A 58 -13.96 12.01 7.99
N ASN A 59 -14.97 12.70 8.53
CA ASN A 59 -15.78 12.25 9.67
C ASN A 59 -17.17 11.73 9.26
N THR A 60 -17.37 11.44 7.97
CA THR A 60 -18.65 10.97 7.43
C THR A 60 -18.56 9.49 7.12
N ASN A 61 -19.57 8.74 7.55
CA ASN A 61 -19.71 7.32 7.24
C ASN A 61 -19.80 7.10 5.72
N GLY A 62 -19.01 6.18 5.18
CA GLY A 62 -18.96 5.81 3.76
C GLY A 62 -20.29 5.34 3.17
N SER A 63 -21.20 4.82 3.98
CA SER A 63 -22.52 4.38 3.52
C SER A 63 -23.56 4.47 4.62
N SER A 64 -24.70 5.07 4.32
CA SER A 64 -25.91 5.08 5.15
C SER A 64 -26.58 3.70 5.27
N LEU A 65 -26.21 2.75 4.41
CA LEU A 65 -26.79 1.42 4.41
C LEU A 65 -26.20 0.57 5.55
N VAL A 66 -27.08 -0.12 6.26
CA VAL A 66 -26.70 -1.06 7.33
C VAL A 66 -25.90 -2.26 6.76
N VAL A 67 -26.23 -2.66 5.53
CA VAL A 67 -25.51 -3.65 4.73
C VAL A 67 -25.21 -3.01 3.37
N PRO A 68 -24.06 -2.34 3.24
CA PRO A 68 -23.68 -1.79 1.96
C PRO A 68 -23.40 -2.92 0.96
N SER A 69 -23.50 -2.64 -0.32
CA SER A 69 -23.02 -3.53 -1.38
C SER A 69 -22.00 -2.80 -2.25
N ASN A 70 -21.33 -3.51 -3.14
CA ASN A 70 -20.44 -2.88 -4.13
C ASN A 70 -21.17 -1.87 -5.04
N GLY A 71 -22.50 -2.01 -5.18
CA GLY A 71 -23.34 -1.07 -5.92
C GLY A 71 -23.91 0.07 -5.08
N ALA A 72 -23.61 0.14 -3.79
CA ALA A 72 -24.10 1.21 -2.92
C ALA A 72 -23.53 2.58 -3.35
N PRO A 73 -24.30 3.67 -3.18
CA PRO A 73 -23.79 5.02 -3.42
C PRO A 73 -22.53 5.33 -2.60
N LYS A 74 -21.59 6.06 -3.21
CA LYS A 74 -20.40 6.59 -2.53
C LYS A 74 -20.76 7.91 -1.84
N GLU A 75 -21.24 7.84 -0.60
CA GLU A 75 -21.81 8.98 0.12
C GLU A 75 -20.74 9.88 0.78
N ALA A 76 -19.52 9.38 0.94
CA ALA A 76 -18.42 10.08 1.59
C ALA A 76 -17.14 9.97 0.75
N LEU A 77 -17.19 10.45 -0.50
CA LEU A 77 -16.02 10.41 -1.39
C LEU A 77 -14.91 11.34 -0.87
N LEU A 78 -13.77 10.76 -0.53
CA LEU A 78 -12.53 11.44 -0.22
C LEU A 78 -11.74 11.64 -1.52
N THR A 79 -11.27 12.85 -1.77
CA THR A 79 -10.47 13.19 -2.95
C THR A 79 -9.53 14.36 -2.67
N GLY A 80 -8.40 14.40 -3.38
CA GLY A 80 -7.45 15.52 -3.37
C GLY A 80 -6.54 15.61 -2.15
N GLY A 81 -6.62 14.65 -1.21
CA GLY A 81 -5.84 14.61 0.02
C GLY A 81 -5.16 13.27 0.27
N THR A 82 -4.50 13.18 1.42
CA THR A 82 -3.85 12.01 1.99
C THR A 82 -4.38 11.80 3.41
N GLY A 83 -4.20 10.62 3.99
CA GLY A 83 -4.72 10.29 5.31
C GLY A 83 -4.10 8.99 5.81
N LYS A 84 -4.86 8.21 6.58
CA LYS A 84 -4.37 7.00 7.26
C LYS A 84 -3.63 6.05 6.34
N LEU A 85 -4.11 5.88 5.11
CA LEU A 85 -3.54 4.90 4.17
C LEU A 85 -2.12 5.23 3.69
N THR A 86 -1.57 6.38 4.07
CA THR A 86 -0.27 6.88 3.60
C THR A 86 0.49 7.66 4.67
N ASP A 87 0.17 7.47 5.96
CA ASP A 87 0.76 8.21 7.07
C ASP A 87 1.99 7.51 7.68
N ASN A 88 2.36 6.34 7.15
CA ASN A 88 3.42 5.46 7.62
C ASN A 88 3.16 4.84 9.00
N ILE A 89 1.91 4.82 9.46
CA ILE A 89 1.51 4.10 10.66
C ILE A 89 1.15 2.67 10.28
N ILE A 90 2.00 1.74 10.67
CA ILE A 90 1.73 0.30 10.52
C ILE A 90 1.41 -0.27 11.90
N PRO A 91 0.18 -0.73 12.13
CA PRO A 91 -0.22 -1.29 13.42
C PRO A 91 0.61 -2.50 13.80
N ALA A 92 1.13 -2.50 15.03
CA ALA A 92 1.76 -3.67 15.65
C ALA A 92 0.78 -4.50 16.49
N GLN A 93 -0.49 -4.08 16.55
CA GLN A 93 -1.54 -4.70 17.34
C GLN A 93 -2.76 -4.97 16.47
N ASN A 94 -3.56 -5.95 16.89
CA ASN A 94 -4.80 -6.29 16.24
C ASN A 94 -5.75 -5.08 16.19
N TYR A 95 -6.49 -4.95 15.08
CA TYR A 95 -7.43 -3.86 14.80
C TYR A 95 -8.45 -3.58 15.92
N SER A 96 -8.76 -4.56 16.77
CA SER A 96 -9.66 -4.38 17.91
C SER A 96 -9.07 -3.51 19.02
N PHE A 97 -7.74 -3.44 19.15
CA PHE A 97 -7.04 -2.59 20.11
C PHE A 97 -6.66 -1.23 19.55
N VAL A 98 -6.44 -1.15 18.23
CA VAL A 98 -6.04 0.07 17.52
C VAL A 98 -6.97 0.37 16.34
N PRO A 99 -8.29 0.44 16.54
CA PRO A 99 -9.24 0.66 15.45
C PRO A 99 -9.03 2.00 14.73
N GLN A 100 -8.45 2.99 15.42
CA GLN A 100 -8.13 4.29 14.85
C GLN A 100 -7.04 4.26 13.78
N ASP A 101 -6.24 3.19 13.68
CA ASP A 101 -5.14 3.08 12.71
C ASP A 101 -5.57 2.38 11.42
N TYR A 102 -6.87 2.06 11.27
CA TYR A 102 -7.43 1.38 10.10
C TYR A 102 -8.54 2.20 9.45
N VAL A 103 -8.67 2.04 8.13
CA VAL A 103 -9.86 2.37 7.35
C VAL A 103 -10.56 1.07 6.96
N GLY A 104 -11.87 1.02 7.11
CA GLY A 104 -12.62 -0.24 7.01
C GLY A 104 -13.84 -0.18 6.12
N TRP A 105 -14.09 -1.25 5.37
CA TRP A 105 -15.25 -1.39 4.51
C TRP A 105 -15.97 -2.72 4.76
N LYS A 106 -17.18 -2.62 5.27
CA LYS A 106 -18.10 -3.74 5.49
C LYS A 106 -18.90 -4.04 4.23
N TYR A 107 -18.91 -5.30 3.80
CA TYR A 107 -19.65 -5.82 2.63
C TYR A 107 -19.31 -5.15 1.28
N GLN A 108 -18.25 -4.34 1.23
CA GLN A 108 -17.79 -3.67 0.02
C GLN A 108 -16.37 -4.12 -0.33
N ASP A 109 -16.08 -4.09 -1.62
CA ASP A 109 -14.75 -4.22 -2.20
C ASP A 109 -14.26 -2.79 -2.52
N PRO A 110 -13.41 -2.18 -1.67
CA PRO A 110 -13.00 -0.81 -1.88
C PRO A 110 -12.09 -0.68 -3.09
N THR A 111 -12.33 0.35 -3.89
CA THR A 111 -11.39 0.82 -4.92
C THR A 111 -10.76 2.13 -4.44
N ILE A 112 -9.43 2.15 -4.36
CA ILE A 112 -8.63 3.29 -3.93
C ILE A 112 -7.75 3.72 -5.10
N ILE A 113 -7.76 5.01 -5.40
CA ILE A 113 -7.08 5.60 -6.55
C ILE A 113 -5.94 6.48 -6.03
N PHE A 114 -4.69 6.10 -6.24
CA PHE A 114 -3.51 6.82 -5.76
C PHE A 114 -2.88 7.67 -6.87
N ASN A 115 -2.51 8.89 -6.49
CA ASN A 115 -1.70 9.81 -7.29
C ASN A 115 -0.32 9.94 -6.64
N LEU A 116 0.71 9.50 -7.36
CA LEU A 116 2.08 9.46 -6.86
C LEU A 116 2.87 10.71 -7.27
N GLU A 117 3.96 11.00 -6.56
CA GLU A 117 4.92 12.02 -6.99
C GLU A 117 5.46 11.68 -8.39
N ALA A 118 5.36 12.61 -9.33
CA ALA A 118 5.74 12.38 -10.71
C ALA A 118 7.24 12.08 -10.91
N GLY A 119 7.56 11.35 -11.98
CA GLY A 119 8.95 11.10 -12.40
C GLY A 119 9.68 10.01 -11.61
N LYS A 120 8.96 9.20 -10.83
CA LYS A 120 9.46 7.97 -10.22
C LYS A 120 9.02 6.77 -11.05
N SER A 121 9.64 5.63 -10.81
CA SER A 121 9.17 4.33 -11.27
C SER A 121 8.88 3.46 -10.05
N VAL A 122 7.80 2.69 -10.05
CA VAL A 122 7.35 1.82 -8.96
C VAL A 122 7.60 0.37 -9.37
N SER A 123 8.26 -0.39 -8.50
CA SER A 123 8.48 -1.83 -8.69
C SER A 123 7.57 -2.69 -7.82
N THR A 124 7.21 -2.17 -6.64
CA THR A 124 6.46 -2.92 -5.63
C THR A 124 5.42 -2.03 -4.97
N ILE A 125 4.24 -2.58 -4.70
CA ILE A 125 3.23 -2.00 -3.81
C ILE A 125 3.08 -2.92 -2.60
N THR A 126 3.11 -2.36 -1.40
CA THR A 126 2.93 -3.10 -0.15
C THR A 126 1.70 -2.57 0.56
N LEU A 127 0.74 -3.44 0.85
CA LEU A 127 -0.47 -3.12 1.58
C LEU A 127 -0.41 -3.79 2.96
N TYR A 128 -0.80 -3.04 3.99
CA TYR A 128 -0.91 -3.54 5.36
C TYR A 128 -2.39 -3.63 5.70
N VAL A 129 -2.90 -4.86 5.77
CA VAL A 129 -4.32 -5.16 5.98
C VAL A 129 -4.52 -5.82 7.33
N ALA A 130 -5.67 -5.61 7.95
CA ALA A 130 -6.01 -6.41 9.12
C ALA A 130 -6.33 -7.85 8.70
N SER A 131 -5.97 -8.80 9.55
CA SER A 131 -6.27 -10.21 9.37
C SER A 131 -7.17 -10.76 10.47
N SER A 132 -7.97 -11.77 10.14
CA SER A 132 -8.71 -12.54 11.12
C SER A 132 -7.71 -13.30 11.97
N TYR A 133 -7.56 -12.86 13.22
CA TYR A 133 -6.98 -13.69 14.24
C TYR A 133 -7.75 -15.01 14.31
N ALA A 134 -7.06 -16.16 14.24
CA ALA A 134 -7.65 -17.50 14.38
C ALA A 134 -7.05 -18.23 15.60
N GLY A 135 -7.00 -17.58 16.77
CA GLY A 135 -6.49 -18.21 17.99
C GLY A 135 -7.50 -18.35 19.11
N SER A 136 -7.18 -19.28 20.01
CA SER A 136 -8.01 -19.86 21.08
C SER A 136 -8.59 -18.87 22.12
N LEU A 137 -8.31 -17.57 22.02
CA LEU A 137 -8.69 -16.56 23.01
C LEU A 137 -10.03 -15.87 22.72
N GLY A 138 -10.69 -16.15 21.59
CA GLY A 138 -12.08 -15.72 21.35
C GLY A 138 -12.29 -14.22 21.14
N PHE A 139 -11.24 -13.46 20.82
CA PHE A 139 -11.32 -12.09 20.33
C PHE A 139 -11.37 -12.11 18.81
N MET A 140 -12.47 -12.64 18.28
CA MET A 140 -12.67 -12.77 16.85
C MET A 140 -13.56 -11.65 16.36
N GLY A 141 -13.22 -11.06 15.22
CA GLY A 141 -14.19 -10.32 14.43
C GLY A 141 -14.18 -10.77 13.00
N LEU A 142 -15.27 -10.46 12.31
CA LEU A 142 -15.49 -10.85 10.93
C LEU A 142 -14.67 -9.97 9.96
N VAL A 143 -13.36 -9.86 10.20
CA VAL A 143 -12.37 -9.08 9.45
C VAL A 143 -11.42 -10.06 8.80
N GLY A 144 -11.16 -9.92 7.51
CA GLY A 144 -10.27 -10.81 6.78
C GLY A 144 -9.45 -10.03 5.76
N GLN A 145 -8.30 -10.59 5.40
CA GLN A 145 -7.55 -10.10 4.24
C GLN A 145 -8.41 -10.24 2.96
N PRO A 146 -8.21 -9.36 1.97
CA PRO A 146 -8.83 -9.54 0.67
C PRO A 146 -8.34 -10.85 0.01
N ALA A 147 -9.24 -11.53 -0.69
CA ALA A 147 -8.93 -12.74 -1.48
C ALA A 147 -8.04 -12.42 -2.69
N SER A 148 -8.17 -11.23 -3.27
CA SER A 148 -7.27 -10.73 -4.31
C SER A 148 -7.20 -9.21 -4.30
N VAL A 149 -6.16 -8.66 -4.92
CA VAL A 149 -6.01 -7.22 -5.15
C VAL A 149 -5.88 -7.03 -6.64
N ASP A 150 -6.80 -6.29 -7.25
CA ASP A 150 -6.70 -5.90 -8.66
C ASP A 150 -6.00 -4.56 -8.78
N VAL A 151 -5.02 -4.50 -9.69
CA VAL A 151 -4.33 -3.27 -10.06
C VAL A 151 -4.80 -2.81 -11.43
N SER A 152 -5.13 -1.53 -11.54
CA SER A 152 -5.44 -0.86 -12.80
C SER A 152 -4.66 0.44 -12.86
N ILE A 153 -3.96 0.69 -13.97
CA ILE A 153 -3.15 1.88 -14.18
C ILE A 153 -3.78 2.69 -15.30
N THR A 154 -4.00 3.98 -15.06
CA THR A 154 -4.49 4.93 -16.06
C THR A 154 -3.39 5.94 -16.39
N THR A 155 -2.93 5.95 -17.64
CA THR A 155 -1.82 6.81 -18.07
C THR A 155 -2.27 8.25 -18.41
N PRO A 156 -1.34 9.22 -18.47
CA PRO A 156 -1.56 10.52 -19.09
C PRO A 156 -1.98 10.36 -20.57
N GLY A 157 -3.28 10.44 -20.83
CA GLY A 157 -3.88 10.03 -22.11
C GLY A 157 -5.12 9.14 -21.94
N ASN A 158 -5.44 8.78 -20.71
CA ASN A 158 -6.65 8.06 -20.29
C ASN A 158 -6.76 6.62 -20.83
N SER A 159 -5.65 6.03 -21.27
CA SER A 159 -5.59 4.59 -21.51
C SER A 159 -5.41 3.85 -20.19
N THR A 160 -6.25 2.85 -19.98
CA THR A 160 -6.25 2.04 -18.75
C THR A 160 -5.79 0.62 -19.06
N PHE A 161 -4.90 0.06 -18.25
CA PHE A 161 -4.42 -1.31 -18.39
C PHE A 161 -4.16 -1.98 -17.03
N THR A 162 -4.20 -3.30 -17.02
CA THR A 162 -3.80 -4.11 -15.85
C THR A 162 -2.35 -4.55 -16.04
N PRO A 163 -1.42 -4.19 -15.15
CA PRO A 163 -0.05 -4.65 -15.22
C PRO A 163 0.04 -6.14 -14.91
N SER A 164 1.14 -6.78 -15.33
CA SER A 164 1.49 -8.10 -14.83
C SER A 164 2.22 -7.95 -13.49
N TYR A 165 1.76 -8.69 -12.47
CA TYR A 165 2.33 -8.68 -11.13
C TYR A 165 2.12 -10.02 -10.44
N THR A 166 2.94 -10.28 -9.43
CA THR A 166 2.76 -11.39 -8.49
C THR A 166 2.29 -10.86 -7.15
N THR A 167 1.46 -11.64 -6.46
CA THR A 167 0.96 -11.32 -5.13
C THR A 167 1.51 -12.30 -4.10
N THR A 168 2.01 -11.78 -2.98
CA THR A 168 2.40 -12.59 -1.83
C THR A 168 1.70 -12.09 -0.59
N PHE A 169 1.21 -13.03 0.22
CA PHE A 169 0.57 -12.77 1.50
C PHE A 169 1.50 -13.28 2.59
N THR A 170 1.89 -12.39 3.50
CA THR A 170 2.80 -12.70 4.61
C THR A 170 2.32 -12.05 5.89
N ASP A 171 2.70 -12.63 7.01
CA ASP A 171 2.45 -12.05 8.32
C ASP A 171 3.44 -10.90 8.59
N TYR A 172 2.94 -9.70 8.96
CA TYR A 172 3.77 -8.50 9.13
C TYR A 172 4.88 -8.65 10.17
N LEU A 173 4.70 -9.51 11.17
CA LEU A 173 5.66 -9.69 12.26
C LEU A 173 6.09 -11.16 12.44
N GLY A 174 5.78 -12.01 11.46
CA GLY A 174 6.02 -13.45 11.55
C GLY A 174 5.30 -14.12 12.72
N ASP A 175 4.30 -13.43 13.27
CA ASP A 175 3.53 -13.84 14.43
C ASP A 175 2.04 -13.61 14.14
N LYS A 176 1.36 -14.75 13.97
CA LYS A 176 -0.06 -14.86 13.62
C LYS A 176 -0.98 -14.13 14.61
N TYR A 177 -0.44 -13.75 15.78
CA TYR A 177 -1.15 -13.04 16.85
C TYR A 177 -1.24 -11.52 16.66
N ASN A 178 -0.45 -10.91 15.77
CA ASN A 178 -0.40 -9.44 15.66
C ASN A 178 -1.52 -8.82 14.80
N GLY A 179 -2.25 -9.64 14.02
CA GLY A 179 -3.49 -9.23 13.36
C GLY A 179 -3.33 -8.27 12.17
N THR A 180 -2.09 -8.11 11.66
CA THR A 180 -1.77 -7.38 10.43
C THR A 180 -1.06 -8.30 9.46
N GLU A 181 -1.59 -8.40 8.26
CA GLU A 181 -1.00 -9.10 7.13
C GLU A 181 -0.46 -8.11 6.10
N VAL A 182 0.57 -8.54 5.39
CA VAL A 182 1.23 -7.79 4.33
C VAL A 182 0.90 -8.45 3.01
N ILE A 183 0.36 -7.66 2.10
CA ILE A 183 0.17 -8.03 0.71
C ILE A 183 1.20 -7.28 -0.12
N THR A 184 2.07 -8.01 -0.80
CA THR A 184 3.08 -7.42 -1.68
C THR A 184 2.71 -7.71 -3.13
N LEU A 185 2.58 -6.64 -3.92
CA LEU A 185 2.39 -6.69 -5.38
C LEU A 185 3.73 -6.36 -6.02
N THR A 186 4.34 -7.32 -6.72
CA THR A 186 5.62 -7.10 -7.42
C THR A 186 5.38 -7.05 -8.91
N PHE A 187 5.71 -5.94 -9.56
CA PHE A 187 5.53 -5.75 -10.99
C PHE A 187 6.65 -6.40 -11.80
N ASP A 188 6.31 -7.07 -12.90
CA ASP A 188 7.29 -7.67 -13.82
C ASP A 188 8.13 -6.61 -14.55
N SER A 189 7.60 -5.39 -14.64
CA SER A 189 8.28 -4.23 -15.20
C SER A 189 7.89 -2.98 -14.42
N PRO A 190 8.84 -2.11 -14.05
CA PRO A 190 8.53 -0.89 -13.31
C PRO A 190 7.52 0.00 -14.02
N ILE A 191 6.58 0.56 -13.25
CA ILE A 191 5.53 1.44 -13.73
C ILE A 191 5.87 2.89 -13.41
N VAL A 192 5.60 3.83 -14.32
CA VAL A 192 5.91 5.24 -14.08
C VAL A 192 4.86 5.86 -13.13
N SER A 193 5.32 6.63 -12.15
CA SER A 193 4.47 7.28 -11.14
C SER A 193 3.66 8.47 -11.66
N SER A 194 3.81 8.83 -12.94
CA SER A 194 2.96 9.82 -13.62
C SER A 194 1.55 9.29 -13.93
N ASP A 195 1.35 7.99 -13.77
CA ASP A 195 0.08 7.32 -13.99
C ASP A 195 -0.74 7.28 -12.68
N THR A 196 -2.05 7.15 -12.82
CA THR A 196 -2.96 6.95 -11.68
C THR A 196 -3.05 5.45 -11.36
N PHE A 197 -2.82 5.08 -10.09
CA PHE A 197 -2.86 3.70 -9.62
C PHE A 197 -4.19 3.41 -8.91
N SER A 198 -5.02 2.56 -9.51
CA SER A 198 -6.24 2.06 -8.87
C SER A 198 -5.99 0.68 -8.29
N LEU A 199 -6.25 0.53 -6.99
CA LEU A 199 -6.23 -0.75 -6.28
C LEU A 199 -7.67 -1.10 -5.87
N THR A 200 -8.16 -2.24 -6.31
CA THR A 200 -9.43 -2.80 -5.82
C THR A 200 -9.14 -4.00 -4.93
N LEU A 201 -9.57 -3.92 -3.66
CA LEU A 201 -9.42 -5.02 -2.70
C LEU A 201 -10.66 -5.91 -2.78
N ASN A 202 -10.52 -7.09 -3.37
CA ASN A 202 -11.62 -8.03 -3.52
C ASN A 202 -11.68 -8.93 -2.30
N ARG A 203 -12.77 -8.87 -1.55
CA ARG A 203 -12.99 -9.76 -0.41
C ARG A 203 -13.12 -11.23 -0.85
N GLY A 204 -13.61 -11.47 -2.06
CA GLY A 204 -13.98 -12.81 -2.53
C GLY A 204 -15.38 -13.24 -2.08
N PRO A 205 -15.82 -14.44 -2.49
CA PRO A 205 -17.16 -14.92 -2.21
C PRO A 205 -17.32 -15.27 -0.72
N LEU A 206 -18.38 -14.76 -0.11
CA LEU A 206 -18.78 -15.17 1.25
C LEU A 206 -19.41 -16.57 1.20
N LEU A 207 -18.97 -17.51 2.05
CA LEU A 207 -19.49 -18.90 2.07
C LEU A 207 -20.90 -19.00 2.65
N LEU A 208 -21.21 -18.15 3.62
CA LEU A 208 -22.57 -17.86 4.04
C LEU A 208 -22.82 -16.41 3.65
N ASP A 209 -23.80 -16.17 2.79
CA ASP A 209 -23.98 -14.84 2.25
C ASP A 209 -24.21 -13.86 3.42
N GLY A 210 -23.50 -12.74 3.39
CA GLY A 210 -23.58 -11.71 4.43
C GLY A 210 -25.00 -11.17 4.61
N ILE A 211 -25.84 -11.32 3.60
CA ILE A 211 -27.25 -10.96 3.56
C ILE A 211 -28.10 -11.98 4.34
N ASN A 212 -27.77 -13.27 4.40
CA ASN A 212 -28.41 -14.32 5.19
C ASN A 212 -27.97 -14.23 6.63
N TYR A 213 -26.69 -13.91 6.89
CA TYR A 213 -26.26 -13.51 8.23
C TYR A 213 -27.08 -12.29 8.69
N TYR A 214 -27.13 -11.21 7.89
CA TYR A 214 -27.93 -10.03 8.20
C TYR A 214 -29.42 -10.34 8.35
N ASN A 215 -30.02 -11.12 7.46
CA ASN A 215 -31.46 -11.44 7.48
C ASN A 215 -31.79 -12.32 8.69
N ASN A 216 -30.97 -13.32 9.00
CA ASN A 216 -31.19 -14.17 10.18
C ASN A 216 -30.91 -13.42 11.49
N HIS A 217 -29.96 -12.48 11.50
CA HIS A 217 -29.52 -11.76 12.71
C HIS A 217 -30.26 -10.44 12.95
N VAL A 218 -30.71 -9.73 11.92
CA VAL A 218 -31.43 -8.44 12.01
C VAL A 218 -32.93 -8.62 11.78
N ALA A 219 -33.34 -9.37 10.75
CA ALA A 219 -34.78 -9.60 10.52
C ALA A 219 -35.38 -10.64 11.49
N GLY A 220 -34.57 -11.58 12.00
CA GLY A 220 -35.00 -12.56 13.00
C GLY A 220 -35.21 -11.99 14.41
N TYR A 221 -34.54 -10.89 14.77
CA TYR A 221 -34.59 -10.29 16.10
C TYR A 221 -35.36 -8.95 16.17
N GLY A 222 -35.93 -8.47 15.06
CA GLY A 222 -36.95 -7.42 15.04
C GLY A 222 -36.51 -6.02 15.47
N CYS A 223 -35.23 -5.66 15.30
CA CYS A 223 -34.74 -4.32 15.63
C CYS A 223 -34.74 -3.40 14.40
N ASP A 224 -35.15 -2.14 14.60
CA ASP A 224 -35.10 -1.08 13.59
C ASP A 224 -33.67 -0.52 13.46
N ALA A 225 -33.41 0.19 12.36
CA ALA A 225 -32.08 0.64 11.92
C ALA A 225 -31.28 1.49 12.94
N ALA A 226 -31.88 1.87 14.08
CA ALA A 226 -31.24 2.66 15.14
C ALA A 226 -30.74 1.82 16.33
N GLY A 227 -31.20 0.56 16.52
CA GLY A 227 -30.94 -0.22 17.74
C GLY A 227 -30.00 -1.43 17.60
N CYS A 228 -29.68 -1.87 16.38
CA CYS A 228 -29.02 -3.16 16.13
C CYS A 228 -27.48 -3.15 16.21
N PHE A 229 -26.84 -2.05 16.62
CA PHE A 229 -25.39 -2.05 16.83
C PHE A 229 -24.96 -2.68 18.16
N LEU A 230 -25.91 -3.20 18.94
CA LEU A 230 -25.63 -4.12 20.04
C LEU A 230 -25.55 -5.53 19.48
N ASP A 231 -24.52 -5.77 18.67
CA ASP A 231 -24.02 -7.11 18.42
C ASP A 231 -23.85 -7.77 19.79
N ASN A 232 -24.72 -8.73 20.11
CA ASN A 232 -24.55 -9.54 21.30
C ASN A 232 -23.20 -10.22 21.11
N VAL A 233 -22.21 -9.75 21.87
CA VAL A 233 -20.79 -10.12 21.86
C VAL A 233 -20.53 -11.61 21.61
N ASN A 234 -21.49 -12.49 21.91
CA ASN A 234 -21.43 -13.91 21.67
C ASN A 234 -21.61 -14.35 20.20
N ASP A 235 -22.44 -13.70 19.37
CA ASP A 235 -22.72 -14.17 18.00
C ASP A 235 -21.62 -13.79 17.00
N PHE A 236 -21.05 -12.59 17.11
CA PHE A 236 -19.86 -12.19 16.34
C PHE A 236 -18.63 -13.02 16.70
N LYS A 237 -18.47 -13.38 17.99
CA LYS A 237 -17.41 -14.29 18.46
C LYS A 237 -17.58 -15.72 17.94
N ASN A 238 -18.80 -16.24 17.89
CA ASN A 238 -19.08 -17.61 17.44
C ASN A 238 -18.92 -17.76 15.92
N SER A 239 -19.20 -16.70 15.15
CA SER A 239 -19.25 -16.77 13.69
C SER A 239 -17.90 -16.54 13.00
N ALA A 240 -16.95 -15.90 13.69
CA ALA A 240 -15.65 -15.58 13.11
C ALA A 240 -14.67 -16.78 13.04
N TYR A 241 -15.11 -17.97 13.45
CA TYR A 241 -14.42 -19.25 13.17
C TYR A 241 -14.90 -19.91 11.86
N ILE A 242 -15.94 -19.39 11.22
CA ILE A 242 -16.47 -19.93 9.98
C ILE A 242 -15.66 -19.32 8.82
N PRO A 243 -15.00 -20.12 7.98
CA PRO A 243 -14.25 -19.59 6.84
C PRO A 243 -15.12 -18.73 5.93
N ASN A 244 -14.53 -17.66 5.38
CA ASN A 244 -15.16 -16.76 4.40
C ASN A 244 -16.47 -16.12 4.89
N LEU A 245 -16.56 -15.82 6.19
CA LEU A 245 -17.61 -15.01 6.80
C LEU A 245 -17.14 -13.59 7.15
N GLU A 246 -16.02 -13.12 6.60
CA GLU A 246 -15.38 -11.87 6.96
C GLU A 246 -15.82 -10.70 6.06
N PRO A 247 -16.96 -10.00 6.31
CA PRO A 247 -17.40 -8.92 5.44
C PRO A 247 -16.52 -7.68 5.51
N TRP A 248 -15.65 -7.56 6.51
CA TRP A 248 -14.79 -6.40 6.67
C TRP A 248 -13.44 -6.60 6.00
N ILE A 249 -13.10 -5.66 5.13
CA ILE A 249 -11.72 -5.38 4.74
C ILE A 249 -11.27 -4.18 5.56
N LEU A 250 -10.16 -4.28 6.28
CA LEU A 250 -9.52 -3.14 6.93
C LEU A 250 -8.10 -2.96 6.37
N LEU A 251 -7.76 -1.72 6.02
CA LEU A 251 -6.47 -1.33 5.47
C LEU A 251 -5.88 -0.22 6.35
N SER A 252 -4.62 -0.36 6.76
CA SER A 252 -3.93 0.67 7.53
C SER A 252 -3.04 1.53 6.66
N GLU A 253 -2.27 0.93 5.74
CA GLU A 253 -1.21 1.64 5.02
C GLU A 253 -0.96 1.03 3.63
N VAL A 254 -0.57 1.87 2.67
CA VAL A 254 -0.15 1.48 1.31
C VAL A 254 1.14 2.18 0.93
N GLN A 255 2.19 1.39 0.75
CA GLN A 255 3.52 1.85 0.40
C GLN A 255 3.88 1.52 -1.04
N PHE A 256 4.37 2.52 -1.76
CA PHE A 256 4.89 2.38 -3.12
C PHE A 256 6.41 2.41 -3.08
N THR A 257 7.06 1.36 -3.56
CA THR A 257 8.53 1.26 -3.54
C THR A 257 9.11 1.55 -4.93
N ALA A 258 10.04 2.49 -4.99
CA ALA A 258 10.67 2.91 -6.23
C ALA A 258 11.47 1.75 -6.86
N ALA A 259 11.53 1.70 -8.19
CA ALA A 259 12.40 0.76 -8.85
C ALA A 259 13.86 1.18 -8.67
N VAL A 260 14.70 0.22 -8.33
CA VAL A 260 16.14 0.43 -8.23
C VAL A 260 16.72 0.34 -9.64
N PRO A 261 17.50 1.33 -10.11
CA PRO A 261 18.17 1.21 -11.40
C PRO A 261 19.09 -0.01 -11.41
N GLU A 262 19.01 -0.81 -12.48
CA GLU A 262 19.79 -2.04 -12.58
C GLU A 262 21.30 -1.75 -12.37
N PRO A 263 22.06 -2.65 -11.72
CA PRO A 263 23.52 -2.50 -11.57
C PRO A 263 24.25 -2.27 -12.89
N SER A 264 23.73 -2.83 -13.99
CA SER A 264 24.20 -2.62 -15.37
C SER A 264 24.12 -1.15 -15.79
N THR A 265 23.06 -0.44 -15.40
CA THR A 265 22.85 0.98 -15.68
C THR A 265 23.96 1.81 -15.03
N TRP A 266 24.28 1.52 -13.77
CA TRP A 266 25.39 2.16 -13.07
C TRP A 266 26.74 1.82 -13.70
N ALA A 267 26.96 0.55 -14.04
CA ALA A 267 28.21 0.11 -14.67
C ALA A 267 28.42 0.83 -16.02
N MET A 268 27.39 0.92 -16.85
CA MET A 268 27.45 1.61 -18.15
C MET A 268 27.69 3.11 -17.99
N MET A 269 27.06 3.75 -16.99
CA MET A 269 27.31 5.16 -16.67
C MET A 269 28.78 5.37 -16.25
N ILE A 270 29.30 4.53 -15.36
CA ILE A 270 30.70 4.58 -14.90
C ILE A 270 31.67 4.36 -16.08
N ILE A 271 31.41 3.36 -16.92
CA ILE A 271 32.20 3.10 -18.14
C ILE A 271 32.16 4.29 -19.09
N GLY A 272 30.99 4.92 -19.27
CA GLY A 272 30.83 6.12 -20.09
C GLY A 272 31.67 7.29 -19.57
N PHE A 273 31.60 7.57 -18.26
CA PHE A 273 32.41 8.61 -17.63
C PHE A 273 33.91 8.31 -17.69
N ALA A 274 34.32 7.06 -17.46
CA ALA A 274 35.71 6.63 -17.58
C ALA A 274 36.24 6.80 -19.02
N GLY A 275 35.43 6.45 -20.02
CA GLY A 275 35.75 6.62 -21.44
C GLY A 275 35.94 8.09 -21.83
N LEU A 276 35.05 8.98 -21.37
CA LEU A 276 35.17 10.43 -21.58
C LEU A 276 36.43 11.00 -20.92
N GLY A 277 36.69 10.63 -19.66
CA GLY A 277 37.88 11.06 -18.93
C GLY A 277 39.18 10.62 -19.62
N PHE A 278 39.26 9.36 -20.06
CA PHE A 278 40.40 8.84 -20.80
C PHE A 278 40.61 9.53 -22.15
N GLY A 279 39.52 9.81 -22.88
CA GLY A 279 39.57 10.52 -24.16
C GLY A 279 40.13 11.94 -24.03
N MET A 280 39.74 12.68 -22.99
CA MET A 280 40.28 14.02 -22.69
C MET A 280 41.76 13.95 -22.27
N TYR A 281 42.14 12.98 -21.44
CA TYR A 281 43.52 12.77 -21.02
C TYR A 281 44.47 12.57 -22.21
N ARG A 282 44.10 11.69 -23.16
CA ARG A 282 44.92 11.40 -24.34
C ARG A 282 45.10 12.62 -25.26
N ARG A 283 44.10 13.50 -25.35
CA ARG A 283 44.18 14.73 -26.17
C ARG A 283 45.18 15.73 -25.59
N ASN A 284 45.22 15.90 -24.27
CA ASN A 284 46.13 16.84 -23.61
C ASN A 284 47.58 16.35 -23.59
N ALA A 285 47.81 15.03 -23.54
CA ALA A 285 49.15 14.43 -23.60
C ALA A 285 49.91 14.70 -24.93
N ARG A 286 49.20 15.13 -25.99
CA ARG A 286 49.81 15.48 -27.29
C ARG A 286 50.18 16.96 -27.44
N ARG A 287 49.89 17.80 -26.43
CA ARG A 287 50.22 19.24 -26.43
C ARG A 287 51.47 19.55 -25.61
N VAL A 288 52.52 18.75 -25.75
CA VAL A 288 53.86 19.14 -25.27
C VAL A 288 54.51 19.97 -26.39
N PRO A 289 54.68 21.29 -26.24
CA PRO A 289 55.37 22.10 -27.24
C PRO A 289 56.84 21.66 -27.30
N ALA A 290 57.33 21.39 -28.50
CA ALA A 290 58.74 21.22 -28.75
C ALA A 290 59.46 22.51 -28.36
N THR A 291 60.25 22.47 -27.29
CA THR A 291 61.19 23.54 -26.95
C THR A 291 62.28 23.57 -28.02
N ALA A 292 62.49 24.76 -28.57
CA ALA A 292 63.50 25.14 -29.55
C ALA A 292 64.95 24.93 -29.06
#